data_AF-E6M120-F1
#
_entry.id   AF-E6M120-F1
#
_cell.length_a   1.000
_cell.length_b   1.000
_cell.length_c   1.000
_cell.angle_alpha   90.00
_cell.angle_beta   90.00
_cell.angle_gamma   90.00
#
_symmetry.space_group_name_H-M   'P 1'
#
loop_
_entity.id
_entity.type
_entity.pdbx_description
1 polymer ?
#
loop_
_entity_poly.entity_id
_entity_poly.type
_entity_poly.pdbx_seq_one_letter_code
_entity_poly.pdbx_strand_id
1 'polypeptide(L)'
;MNPSEFAAIRWLLGLEVEELAARLDVNERTIRRWEQGTSPVPAGVAEEMQEFFSAFLDAQDQALDMMHEIYELQGRVGIPIVDTKPGRAFTRIQYLLACMEDLDPEFVHPPSA
;
A
#
# COMPACT_ATOMS: atom_id res chain seq x y z
N MET A 1 -13.36 9.59 -8.26
CA MET A 1 -11.90 9.42 -8.19
C MET A 1 -11.24 10.17 -9.33
N ASN A 2 -10.22 10.99 -9.05
CA ASN A 2 -9.49 11.71 -10.09
C ASN A 2 -8.30 10.87 -10.64
N PRO A 3 -7.72 11.22 -11.80
CA PRO A 3 -6.65 10.44 -12.43
C PRO A 3 -5.43 10.20 -11.53
N SER A 4 -4.98 11.24 -10.83
CA SER A 4 -3.82 11.17 -9.93
C SER A 4 -4.10 10.31 -8.71
N GLU A 5 -5.31 10.37 -8.17
CA GLU A 5 -5.78 9.54 -7.07
C GLU A 5 -5.83 8.05 -7.47
N PHE A 6 -6.38 7.74 -8.65
CA PHE A 6 -6.42 6.37 -9.17
C PHE A 6 -5.01 5.80 -9.35
N ALA A 7 -4.10 6.58 -9.94
CA ALA A 7 -2.71 6.19 -10.08
C ALA A 7 -2.06 5.95 -8.70
N ALA A 8 -2.24 6.90 -7.77
CA ALA A 8 -1.67 6.80 -6.43
C ALA A 8 -2.13 5.54 -5.68
N ILE A 9 -3.42 5.19 -5.73
CA ILE A 9 -3.94 3.97 -5.11
C ILE A 9 -3.28 2.74 -5.72
N ARG A 10 -3.19 2.64 -7.06
CA ARG A 10 -2.48 1.51 -7.71
C ARG A 10 -1.04 1.39 -7.23
N TRP A 11 -0.32 2.51 -7.16
CA TRP A 11 1.07 2.56 -6.68
C TRP A 11 1.19 2.13 -5.20
N LEU A 12 0.24 2.54 -4.35
CA LEU A 12 0.22 2.20 -2.92
C LEU A 12 -0.10 0.71 -2.70
N LEU A 13 -0.98 0.15 -3.53
CA LEU A 13 -1.25 -1.29 -3.57
C LEU A 13 -0.07 -2.10 -4.14
N GLY A 14 0.96 -1.45 -4.67
CA GLY A 14 2.13 -2.10 -5.26
C GLY A 14 1.86 -2.83 -6.58
N LEU A 15 0.76 -2.48 -7.27
CA LEU A 15 0.34 -3.16 -8.49
C LEU A 15 0.96 -2.54 -9.74
N GLU A 16 1.44 -3.38 -10.65
CA GLU A 16 1.76 -2.98 -12.01
C GLU A 16 0.48 -2.74 -12.83
N VAL A 17 0.59 -2.01 -13.95
CA VAL A 17 -0.55 -1.69 -14.82
C VAL A 17 -1.23 -2.96 -15.36
N GLU A 18 -0.44 -3.97 -15.72
CA GLU A 18 -0.92 -5.26 -16.23
C GLU A 18 -1.73 -6.02 -15.16
N GLU A 19 -1.26 -6.03 -13.92
CA GLU A 19 -1.92 -6.70 -12.80
C GLU A 19 -3.27 -6.07 -12.48
N LEU A 20 -3.33 -4.73 -12.45
CA LEU A 20 -4.60 -4.03 -12.23
C LEU A 20 -5.56 -4.21 -13.40
N ALA A 21 -5.06 -4.21 -14.64
CA ALA A 21 -5.86 -4.44 -15.83
C ALA A 21 -6.50 -5.82 -15.83
N ALA A 22 -5.73 -6.86 -15.48
CA ALA A 22 -6.24 -8.22 -15.31
C ALA A 22 -7.28 -8.32 -14.20
N ARG A 23 -7.07 -7.62 -13.07
CA ARG A 23 -7.98 -7.64 -11.93
C ARG A 23 -9.33 -6.98 -12.22
N LEU A 24 -9.33 -5.90 -12.99
CA LEU A 24 -10.53 -5.15 -13.38
C LEU A 24 -11.17 -5.64 -14.69
N ASP A 25 -10.63 -6.70 -15.30
CA ASP A 25 -11.04 -7.23 -16.61
C ASP A 25 -11.10 -6.15 -17.72
N VAL A 26 -10.04 -5.35 -17.81
CA VAL A 26 -9.87 -4.32 -18.84
C VAL A 26 -8.52 -4.41 -19.52
N ASN A 27 -8.36 -3.70 -20.64
CA ASN A 27 -7.06 -3.59 -21.30
C ASN A 27 -6.14 -2.62 -20.55
N GLU A 28 -4.82 -2.88 -20.50
CA GLU A 28 -3.82 -1.96 -19.93
C GLU A 28 -3.93 -0.52 -20.47
N ARG A 29 -4.27 -0.37 -21.76
CA ARG A 29 -4.46 0.95 -22.38
C ARG A 29 -5.60 1.73 -21.72
N THR A 30 -6.62 1.04 -21.23
CA THR A 30 -7.73 1.64 -20.48
C THR A 30 -7.24 2.20 -19.15
N ILE A 31 -6.45 1.42 -18.39
CA ILE A 31 -5.81 1.88 -17.15
C ILE A 31 -4.98 3.14 -17.40
N ARG A 32 -4.09 3.12 -18.41
CA ARG A 32 -3.24 4.28 -18.74
C ARG A 32 -4.05 5.52 -19.12
N ARG A 33 -5.19 5.34 -19.82
CA ARG A 33 -6.07 6.46 -20.19
C ARG A 33 -6.72 7.10 -18.98
N TRP A 34 -7.15 6.28 -18.01
CA TRP A 34 -7.70 6.73 -16.73
C TRP A 34 -6.66 7.49 -15.91
N GLU A 35 -5.45 6.95 -15.76
CA GLU A 35 -4.35 7.61 -15.03
C GLU A 35 -3.91 8.94 -15.68
N GLN A 36 -3.99 9.03 -17.01
CA GLN A 36 -3.66 10.26 -17.74
C GLN A 36 -4.83 11.27 -17.78
N GLY A 37 -6.02 10.88 -17.31
CA GLY A 37 -7.23 11.72 -17.39
C GLY A 37 -7.78 11.90 -18.81
N THR A 38 -7.30 11.14 -19.79
CA THR A 38 -7.82 11.17 -21.18
C THR A 38 -9.17 10.48 -21.32
N SER A 39 -9.57 9.69 -20.32
CA SER A 39 -10.91 9.13 -20.18
C SER A 39 -11.25 9.07 -18.69
N PRO A 40 -12.50 9.33 -18.28
CA PRO A 40 -12.88 9.25 -16.88
C PRO A 40 -12.88 7.80 -16.38
N VAL A 41 -12.54 7.61 -15.10
CA VAL A 41 -12.72 6.33 -14.40
C VAL A 41 -14.22 6.07 -14.24
N PRO A 42 -14.76 4.91 -14.65
CA PRO A 42 -16.14 4.54 -14.39
C PRO A 42 -16.45 4.50 -12.89
N ALA A 43 -17.68 4.87 -12.51
CA ALA A 43 -18.07 4.95 -11.10
C ALA A 43 -17.87 3.63 -10.33
N GLY A 44 -18.31 2.50 -10.90
CA GLY A 44 -18.13 1.19 -10.26
C GLY A 44 -16.66 0.78 -10.10
N VAL A 45 -15.80 1.13 -11.05
CA VAL A 45 -14.34 0.90 -10.93
C VAL A 45 -13.74 1.79 -9.85
N ALA A 46 -14.20 3.04 -9.73
CA ALA A 46 -13.74 3.92 -8.67
C ALA A 46 -14.15 3.42 -7.28
N GLU A 47 -15.35 2.84 -7.15
CA GLU A 47 -15.84 2.20 -5.93
C GLU A 47 -15.01 0.96 -5.58
N GLU A 48 -14.82 0.04 -6.53
CA GLU A 48 -14.01 -1.17 -6.36
C GLU A 48 -12.56 -0.85 -5.96
N MET A 49 -11.97 0.20 -6.54
CA MET A 49 -10.62 0.66 -6.16
C MET A 49 -10.56 1.21 -4.72
N GLN A 50 -11.60 1.92 -4.27
CA GLN A 50 -11.67 2.40 -2.88
C GLN A 50 -11.85 1.23 -1.91
N GLU A 51 -12.64 0.22 -2.27
CA GLU A 51 -12.80 -1.00 -1.47
C GLU A 51 -11.48 -1.77 -1.34
N PHE A 52 -10.75 -1.96 -2.44
CA PHE A 52 -9.43 -2.58 -2.39
C PHE A 52 -8.45 -1.79 -1.52
N PHE A 53 -8.49 -0.46 -1.61
CA PHE A 53 -7.60 0.37 -0.82
C PHE A 53 -7.95 0.33 0.68
N SER A 54 -9.24 0.39 1.04
CA SER A 54 -9.68 0.26 2.43
C SER A 54 -9.27 -1.09 3.01
N ALA A 55 -9.54 -2.19 2.32
CA ALA A 55 -9.17 -3.53 2.79
C ALA A 55 -7.64 -3.69 2.93
N PHE A 56 -6.86 -3.03 2.08
CA PHE A 56 -5.41 -2.98 2.22
C PHE A 56 -4.97 -2.21 3.46
N LEU A 57 -5.56 -1.06 3.76
CA LEU A 57 -5.26 -0.29 4.97
C LEU A 57 -5.65 -1.07 6.23
N ASP A 58 -6.84 -1.67 6.27
CA ASP A 58 -7.29 -2.48 7.41
C ASP A 58 -6.34 -3.67 7.69
N ALA A 59 -5.83 -4.31 6.63
CA ALA A 59 -4.86 -5.38 6.76
C ALA A 59 -3.50 -4.89 7.26
N GLN A 60 -3.11 -3.66 6.91
CA GLN A 60 -1.88 -3.03 7.41
C GLN A 60 -1.98 -2.66 8.89
N ASP A 61 -3.11 -2.12 9.33
CA ASP A 61 -3.35 -1.79 10.74
C ASP A 61 -3.26 -3.05 11.61
N GLN A 62 -3.90 -4.15 11.18
CA GLN A 62 -3.80 -5.44 11.86
C GLN A 62 -2.36 -5.98 11.91
N ALA A 63 -1.59 -5.78 10.85
CA ALA A 63 -0.19 -6.20 10.82
C ALA A 63 0.68 -5.36 11.78
N LEU A 64 0.41 -4.06 11.89
CA LEU A 64 1.10 -3.17 12.83
C LEU A 64 0.77 -3.53 14.28
N ASP A 65 -0.50 -3.77 14.60
CA ASP A 65 -0.94 -4.23 15.92
C ASP A 65 -0.23 -5.53 16.32
N MET A 66 -0.17 -6.51 15.41
CA MET A 66 0.52 -7.76 15.66
C MET A 66 2.04 -7.59 15.82
N MET A 67 2.66 -6.69 15.07
CA MET A 67 4.08 -6.36 15.26
C MET A 67 4.34 -5.72 16.61
N HIS A 68 3.48 -4.81 17.09
CA HIS A 68 3.60 -4.24 18.43
C HIS A 68 3.55 -5.30 19.51
N GLU A 69 2.54 -6.16 19.48
CA GLU A 69 2.35 -7.19 20.50
C GLU A 69 3.59 -8.09 20.61
N ILE A 70 4.16 -8.50 19.46
CA ILE A 70 5.38 -9.30 19.42
C ILE A 70 6.56 -8.56 20.06
N TYR A 71 6.70 -7.26 19.82
CA TYR A 71 7.82 -6.47 20.32
C TYR A 71 7.71 -6.13 21.82
N GLU A 72 6.50 -5.83 22.29
CA GLU A 72 6.21 -5.70 23.72
C GLU A 72 6.56 -6.98 24.47
N LEU A 73 6.16 -8.15 23.94
CA LEU A 73 6.48 -9.46 24.50
C LEU A 73 7.99 -9.75 24.52
N GLN A 74 8.76 -9.18 23.58
CA GLN A 74 10.21 -9.32 23.50
C GLN A 74 10.98 -8.25 24.31
N GLY A 75 10.29 -7.29 24.96
CA GLY A 75 10.90 -6.20 25.72
C GLY A 75 11.64 -5.18 24.84
N ARG A 76 11.28 -5.06 23.56
CA ARG A 76 11.81 -4.06 22.61
C ARG A 76 10.75 -2.97 22.37
N VAL A 77 11.19 -1.75 22.07
CA VAL A 77 10.32 -0.55 22.08
C VAL A 77 10.08 0.03 20.67
N GLY A 78 10.31 -0.71 19.58
CA GLY A 78 10.19 -0.17 18.21
C GLY A 78 9.59 -1.14 17.19
N ILE A 79 8.97 -0.60 16.13
CA ILE A 79 8.44 -1.41 15.01
C ILE A 79 9.55 -1.62 13.97
N PRO A 80 9.87 -2.88 13.60
CA PRO A 80 10.88 -3.15 12.60
C PRO A 80 10.34 -2.85 11.20
N ILE A 81 10.86 -1.81 10.54
CA ILE A 81 10.58 -1.58 9.13
C ILE A 81 11.68 -2.24 8.29
N VAL A 82 11.34 -3.31 7.58
CA VAL A 82 12.28 -4.03 6.72
C VAL A 82 12.40 -3.31 5.37
N ASP A 83 13.58 -2.76 5.09
CA ASP A 83 13.90 -2.12 3.81
C ASP A 83 14.33 -3.18 2.78
N THR A 84 13.37 -3.72 2.01
CA THR A 84 13.66 -4.58 0.86
C THR A 84 13.32 -3.88 -0.46
N LYS A 85 14.09 -4.15 -1.53
CA LYS A 85 13.93 -3.54 -2.86
C LYS A 85 12.51 -3.63 -3.47
N PRO A 86 11.70 -4.71 -3.27
CA PRO A 86 10.29 -4.75 -3.66
C PRO A 86 9.35 -4.02 -2.66
N GLY A 87 9.80 -3.77 -1.44
CA GLY A 87 8.99 -3.27 -0.31
C GLY A 87 8.83 -1.76 -0.24
N ARG A 88 9.36 -0.95 -1.15
CA ARG A 88 9.37 0.53 -0.99
C ARG A 88 8.00 1.18 -0.79
N ALA A 89 6.91 0.60 -1.31
CA ALA A 89 5.55 1.07 -1.01
C ALA A 89 5.09 0.60 0.39
N PHE A 90 5.27 -0.69 0.68
CA PHE A 90 4.95 -1.31 1.97
C PHE A 90 5.69 -0.66 3.15
N THR A 91 7.02 -0.53 3.06
CA THR A 91 7.90 0.17 4.01
C THR A 91 7.46 1.63 4.22
N ARG A 92 7.04 2.34 3.16
CA ARG A 92 6.57 3.74 3.30
C ARG A 92 5.21 3.83 3.96
N ILE A 93 4.30 2.90 3.67
CA ILE A 93 2.97 2.86 4.26
C ILE A 93 3.08 2.50 5.74
N GLN A 94 3.87 1.49 6.08
CA GLN A 94 4.18 1.15 7.48
C GLN A 94 4.84 2.32 8.22
N TYR A 95 5.77 3.03 7.60
CA TYR A 95 6.36 4.23 8.18
C TYR A 95 5.32 5.34 8.42
N LEU A 96 4.47 5.63 7.42
CA LEU A 96 3.44 6.65 7.55
C LEU A 96 2.41 6.30 8.62
N LEU A 97 1.95 5.04 8.67
CA LEU A 97 1.04 4.55 9.70
C LEU A 97 1.70 4.61 11.08
N ALA A 98 2.96 4.19 11.20
CA ALA A 98 3.72 4.33 12.44
C ALA A 98 3.77 5.79 12.93
N CYS A 99 4.05 6.73 12.03
CA CYS A 99 4.03 8.16 12.35
C CYS A 99 2.64 8.69 12.71
N MET A 100 1.57 8.16 12.11
CA MET A 100 0.19 8.60 12.39
C MET A 100 -0.30 8.15 13.78
N GLU A 101 0.22 7.04 14.27
CA GLU A 101 -0.13 6.44 15.57
C GLU A 101 0.88 6.80 16.70
N ASP A 102 1.77 7.78 16.47
CA ASP A 102 2.83 8.20 17.42
C ASP A 102 3.80 7.08 17.84
N LEU A 103 4.10 6.17 16.92
CA LEU A 103 4.99 5.03 17.13
C LEU A 103 6.40 5.36 16.64
N ASP A 104 7.43 4.80 17.29
CA ASP A 104 8.84 5.00 16.91
C ASP A 104 9.31 3.87 15.96
N PRO A 105 9.42 4.11 14.65
CA PRO A 105 9.84 3.08 13.70
C PRO A 105 11.35 2.84 13.77
N GLU A 106 11.75 1.58 13.98
CA GLU A 106 13.14 1.16 13.92
C GLU A 106 13.42 0.49 12.57
N PHE A 107 14.28 1.08 11.74
CA PHE A 107 14.65 0.48 10.45
C PHE A 107 15.61 -0.69 10.67
N VAL A 108 15.17 -1.91 10.34
CA VAL A 108 15.99 -3.12 10.48
C VAL A 108 16.49 -3.53 9.11
N HIS A 109 17.81 -3.46 8.90
CA HIS A 109 18.41 -4.02 7.70
C HIS A 109 18.40 -5.54 7.79
N PRO A 110 17.94 -6.26 6.74
CA PRO A 110 18.08 -7.70 6.71
C PRO A 110 19.57 -8.06 6.81
N PRO A 111 19.92 -9.17 7.50
CA PRO A 111 21.31 -9.60 7.60
C PRO A 111 21.90 -9.77 6.21
N SER A 112 23.12 -9.25 6.02
CA SER A 112 23.85 -9.40 4.76
C SER A 112 24.05 -10.89 4.47
N ALA A 113 23.55 -11.34 3.32
CA ALA A 113 23.75 -12.71 2.83
C ALA A 113 25.22 -13.02 2.58
#